data_AF-A0A349ZYT4-F1
#
_entry.id   AF-A0A349ZYT4-F1
#
_cell.length_a   1.000
_cell.length_b   1.000
_cell.length_c   1.000
_cell.angle_alpha   90.00
_cell.angle_beta   90.00
_cell.angle_gamma   90.00
#
_symmetry.space_group_name_H-M   'P 1'
#
loop_
_entity.id
_entity.type
_entity.pdbx_description
1 polymer ?
#
loop_
_entity_poly.entity_id
_entity_poly.type
_entity_poly.pdbx_seq_one_letter_code
_entity_poly.pdbx_strand_id
1 'polypeptide(L)' 'NTDKKRVKELIEFVKSSGGLDYAVSVMEDFQQKARDILAGFPESEARTSLQLMLDYVIERKF' A
#
# COMPACT_ATOMS: atom_id res chain seq x y z
N ASN A 1 22.14 -17.31 17.30
CA ASN A 1 21.09 -16.69 18.15
C ASN A 1 19.83 -16.54 17.28
N THR A 2 19.03 -17.61 17.18
CA THR A 2 17.88 -17.76 16.26
C THR A 2 16.64 -18.15 17.06
N ASP A 3 16.36 -17.35 18.09
CA ASP A 3 15.32 -17.67 19.06
C ASP A 3 13.93 -17.39 18.45
N LYS A 4 13.33 -18.44 17.88
CA LYS A 4 12.04 -18.41 17.15
C LYS A 4 10.90 -17.78 17.97
N LYS A 5 11.00 -17.82 19.30
CA LYS A 5 10.03 -17.23 20.23
C LYS A 5 10.00 -15.70 20.12
N ARG A 6 11.18 -15.08 20.00
CA ARG A 6 11.37 -13.63 19.85
C ARG A 6 10.85 -13.10 18.52
N VAL A 7 11.01 -13.88 17.45
CA VAL A 7 10.45 -13.56 16.12
C VAL A 7 8.91 -13.59 16.16
N LYS A 8 8.31 -14.57 16.84
CA LYS A 8 6.86 -14.65 17.02
C LYS A 8 6.30 -13.48 17.81
N GLU A 9 6.94 -13.13 18.94
CA GLU A 9 6.56 -11.98 19.77
C GLU A 9 6.68 -10.65 19.00
N LEU A 10 7.71 -10.50 18.17
CA LEU A 10 7.85 -9.34 17.27
C LEU A 10 6.73 -9.28 16.22
N ILE A 11 6.36 -10.40 15.60
CA ILE A 11 5.25 -10.45 14.63
C ILE A 11 3.92 -10.10 15.32
N GLU A 12 3.67 -10.64 16.52
CA GLU A 12 2.46 -10.32 17.29
C GLU A 12 2.42 -8.85 17.74
N PHE A 13 3.56 -8.29 18.15
CA PHE A 13 3.69 -6.87 18.48
C PHE A 13 3.47 -5.96 17.27
N VAL A 14 4.00 -6.31 16.09
CA VAL A 14 3.76 -5.55 14.85
C VAL A 14 2.29 -5.62 14.43
N LYS A 15 1.64 -6.78 14.62
CA LYS A 15 0.21 -6.95 14.36
C LYS A 15 -0.67 -6.20 15.38
N SER A 16 -0.30 -6.19 16.66
CA SER A 16 -1.11 -5.58 17.73
C SER A 16 -0.90 -4.06 17.87
N SER A 17 0.21 -3.53 17.34
CA SER A 17 0.54 -2.11 17.40
C SER A 17 -0.20 -1.25 16.36
N GLY A 18 -1.06 -1.85 15.53
CA GLY A 18 -1.76 -1.13 14.44
C GLY A 18 -0.82 -0.69 13.31
N GLY A 19 0.44 -1.16 13.32
CA GLY A 19 1.43 -0.80 12.30
C GLY A 19 1.05 -1.29 10.90
N LEU A 20 0.27 -2.37 10.82
CA LEU A 20 -0.31 -2.84 9.55
C LEU A 20 -1.36 -1.86 9.04
N ASP A 21 -2.30 -1.43 9.88
CA ASP A 21 -3.35 -0.47 9.53
C ASP A 21 -2.75 0.89 9.15
N TYR A 22 -1.71 1.33 9.86
CA TYR A 22 -0.97 2.53 9.49
C TYR A 22 -0.27 2.40 8.13
N ALA A 23 0.32 1.25 7.83
CA ALA A 23 0.92 1.02 6.52
C ALA A 23 -0.13 1.01 5.41
N VAL A 24 -1.32 0.44 5.67
CA VAL A 24 -2.47 0.48 4.76
C VAL A 24 -2.91 1.92 4.53
N SER A 25 -3.11 2.72 5.58
CA SER A 25 -3.56 4.11 5.43
C SER A 25 -2.56 4.97 4.67
N VAL A 26 -1.26 4.81 4.94
CA VAL A 26 -0.21 5.51 4.19
C VAL A 26 -0.20 5.10 2.72
N MET A 27 -0.43 3.82 2.42
CA MET A 27 -0.52 3.32 1.06
C MET A 27 -1.73 3.92 0.32
N GLU A 28 -2.90 3.95 0.94
CA GLU A 28 -4.13 4.56 0.41
C GLU A 28 -3.94 6.06 0.15
N ASP A 29 -3.28 6.79 1.07
CA ASP A 29 -2.97 8.21 0.91
C ASP A 29 -2.09 8.48 -0.32
N PHE A 30 -1.06 7.65 -0.56
CA PHE A 30 -0.21 7.78 -1.75
C PHE A 30 -0.96 7.43 -3.02
N GLN A 31 -1.84 6.42 -2.98
CA GLN A 31 -2.69 6.07 -4.10
C GLN A 31 -3.58 7.26 -4.50
N GLN A 32 -4.25 7.89 -3.53
CA GLN A 32 -5.12 9.01 -3.81
C GLN A 32 -4.35 10.19 -4.41
N LYS A 33 -3.19 10.54 -3.84
CA LYS A 33 -2.33 11.60 -4.39
C LYS A 33 -1.90 11.31 -5.82
N ALA A 34 -1.56 10.06 -6.14
CA ALA A 34 -1.20 9.67 -7.50
C ALA A 34 -2.39 9.76 -8.47
N ARG A 35 -3.60 9.37 -8.04
CA ARG A 35 -4.83 9.55 -8.83
C ARG A 35 -5.12 11.02 -9.10
N ASP A 36 -4.98 11.88 -8.09
CA ASP A 36 -5.25 13.32 -8.23
C ASP A 36 -4.29 13.97 -9.22
N ILE A 37 -3.01 13.57 -9.19
CA ILE A 37 -2.01 14.00 -10.17
C ILE A 37 -2.40 13.52 -11.58
N LEU A 38 -2.77 12.25 -11.73
CA LEU A 38 -3.18 11.69 -13.03
C LEU A 38 -4.43 12.37 -13.60
N ALA A 39 -5.40 12.73 -12.75
CA ALA A 39 -6.62 13.42 -13.16
C ALA A 39 -6.36 14.81 -13.78
N GLY A 40 -5.21 15.43 -13.47
CA GLY A 40 -4.79 16.69 -14.08
C GLY A 40 -4.29 16.58 -15.52
N PHE A 41 -4.03 15.36 -16.01
CA PHE A 41 -3.62 15.13 -17.40
C PHE A 41 -4.82 14.84 -18.29
N PRO A 42 -4.78 15.24 -19.58
CA PRO A 42 -5.82 14.87 -20.54
C PRO A 42 -5.95 13.35 -20.67
N GLU A 43 -7.18 12.89 -20.92
CA GLU A 43 -7.47 11.49 -21.23
C GLU A 43 -6.53 10.98 -22.34
N SER A 44 -5.85 9.88 -22.06
CA SER A 44 -4.93 9.23 -22.98
C SER A 44 -4.72 7.78 -22.58
N GLU A 45 -4.31 6.95 -23.53
CA GLU A 45 -4.00 5.53 -23.27
C GLU A 45 -2.92 5.37 -22.19
N ALA A 46 -1.95 6.29 -22.15
CA ALA A 46 -0.92 6.33 -21.11
C ALA A 46 -1.52 6.62 -19.72
N ARG A 47 -2.42 7.60 -19.61
CA ARG A 47 -3.12 7.94 -18.36
C ARG A 47 -3.92 6.75 -17.85
N THR A 48 -4.69 6.11 -18.72
CA THR A 48 -5.49 4.93 -18.40
C THR A 48 -4.61 3.75 -17.96
N SER A 49 -3.49 3.52 -18.64
CA SER A 49 -2.55 2.44 -18.29
C SER A 49 -1.90 2.66 -16.93
N LEU A 50 -1.50 3.90 -16.61
CA LEU A 50 -0.93 4.25 -15.31
C LEU A 50 -1.96 4.13 -14.18
N GLN A 51 -3.21 4.50 -14.44
CA GLN A 51 -4.31 4.34 -13.50
C GLN A 51 -4.59 2.86 -13.21
N LEU A 52 -4.61 2.01 -14.25
CA LEU A 52 -4.77 0.56 -14.11
C LEU A 52 -3.62 -0.08 -13.32
N MET A 53 -2.38 0.36 -13.57
CA MET A 53 -1.21 -0.10 -12.83
C MET A 53 -1.29 0.27 -11.35
N LEU A 54 -1.70 1.50 -11.04
CA LEU A 54 -1.86 1.99 -9.67
C LEU A 54 -2.90 1.14 -8.90
N ASP A 55 -4.01 0.80 -9.55
CA ASP A 55 -5.07 -0.02 -8.97
C ASP A 55 -4.59 -1.44 -8.68
N TYR A 56 -3.89 -2.04 -9.64
CA TYR A 56 -3.37 -3.40 -9.53
C TYR A 56 -2.31 -3.59 -8.44
N VAL A 57 -1.45 -2.59 -8.23
CA VAL A 57 -0.39 -2.67 -7.20
C VAL A 57 -0.99 -2.69 -5.79
N ILE A 58 -2.11 -2.00 -5.59
CA ILE A 58 -2.79 -1.86 -4.29
C ILE A 58 -3.69 -3.07 -4.00
N GLU A 59 -4.39 -3.59 -5.01
CA GLU A 59 -5.27 -4.77 -4.87
C GLU A 59 -4.53 -6.08 -4.62
N ARG A 60 -3.19 -6.08 -4.68
CA ARG A 60 -2.35 -7.25 -4.40
C ARG A 60 -2.34 -7.60 -2.91
N LYS A 61 -3.48 -8.15 -2.44
CA LYS A 61 -3.65 -9.01 -1.26
C LYS A 61 -3.26 -8.41 0.09
N PHE A 62 -4.28 -8.20 0.92
CA PHE A 62 -4.22 -8.51 2.35
C PHE A 62 -4.89 -9.87 2.57
#